data_AF-A0AAN8FRL1-F1
#
_entry.id   AF-A0AAN8FRL1-F1
#
_cell.length_a   1.000
_cell.length_b   1.000
_cell.length_c   1.000
_cell.angle_alpha   90.00
_cell.angle_beta   90.00
_cell.angle_gamma   90.00
#
_symmetry.space_group_name_H-M   'P 1'
#
loop_
_entity.id
_entity.type
_entity.pdbx_description
1 polymer ?
#
loop_
_entity_poly.entity_id
_entity_poly.type
_entity_poly.pdbx_seq_one_letter_code
_entity_poly.pdbx_strand_id
1 'polypeptide(L)'
;MAELAHAIPAVDMINATSRLQLEAAEVRASKPNWGSYLRSSMIPQEDYNFISAYETAKNKEERDAVLAANDSNGQAARTIVNLITNVAKDQNVRYVLTVLDDMLQEDKSRVEIFHNAARKQKRTVWSWFLGILQRQDNFIVNQVCLHSL
;
A
#
# COMPACT_ATOMS: atom_id res chain seq x y z
N MET A 1 -10.58 46.45 -5.29
CA MET A 1 -11.06 45.34 -4.44
C MET A 1 -10.13 44.17 -4.69
N ALA A 2 -9.27 43.86 -3.72
CA ALA A 2 -8.17 42.90 -3.87
C ALA A 2 -8.64 41.47 -3.56
N GLU A 3 -8.04 40.52 -4.28
CA GLU A 3 -8.22 39.07 -4.22
C GLU A 3 -8.25 38.49 -2.79
N LEU A 4 -9.28 37.69 -2.51
CA LEU A 4 -9.29 36.72 -1.41
C LEU A 4 -8.67 35.41 -1.92
N ALA A 5 -7.34 35.38 -2.04
CA ALA A 5 -6.60 34.14 -2.11
C ALA A 5 -6.67 33.47 -0.73
N HIS A 6 -7.49 32.43 -0.59
CA HIS A 6 -7.49 31.53 0.56
C HIS A 6 -6.17 30.75 0.58
N ALA A 7 -5.11 31.38 1.07
CA ALA A 7 -3.87 30.70 1.39
C ALA A 7 -4.10 29.85 2.64
N ILE A 8 -4.28 28.54 2.46
CA ILE A 8 -4.23 27.58 3.56
C ILE A 8 -2.85 27.76 4.23
N PRO A 9 -2.78 28.17 5.51
CA PRO A 9 -1.51 28.46 6.15
C PRO A 9 -0.65 27.18 6.22
N ALA A 10 0.59 27.27 5.78
CA ALA A 10 1.54 26.15 5.74
C ALA A 10 1.70 25.42 7.10
N VAL A 11 1.42 26.11 8.21
CA VAL A 11 1.41 25.56 9.56
C VAL A 11 0.35 24.48 9.76
N ASP A 12 -0.86 24.67 9.22
CA ASP A 12 -1.93 23.66 9.31
C ASP A 12 -1.60 22.44 8.42
N MET A 13 -0.91 22.66 7.31
CA MET A 13 -0.43 21.60 6.42
C MET A 13 0.69 20.76 7.06
N ILE A 14 1.64 21.40 7.75
CA ILE A 14 2.70 20.71 8.52
C ILE A 14 2.09 19.89 9.65
N ASN A 15 1.06 20.42 10.32
CA ASN A 15 0.36 19.72 11.39
C ASN A 15 -0.44 18.52 10.87
N ALA A 16 -1.07 18.64 9.69
CA ALA A 16 -1.76 17.54 9.01
C ALA A 16 -0.80 16.44 8.55
N THR A 17 0.35 16.79 7.96
CA THR A 17 1.39 15.83 7.55
C THR A 17 1.99 15.11 8.77
N SER A 18 2.26 15.84 9.85
CA SER A 18 2.75 15.28 11.11
C SER A 18 1.77 14.27 11.73
N ARG A 19 0.46 14.57 11.70
CA ARG A 19 -0.58 13.65 12.18
C ARG A 19 -0.72 12.41 11.30
N LEU A 20 -0.66 12.55 9.98
CA LEU A 20 -0.69 11.41 9.06
C LEU A 20 0.54 10.51 9.22
N GLN A 21 1.72 11.09 9.46
CA GLN A 21 2.95 10.34 9.73
C GLN A 21 2.89 9.60 11.07
N LEU A 22 2.30 10.21 12.11
CA LEU A 22 2.07 9.56 13.40
C LEU A 22 1.06 8.41 13.29
N GLU A 23 -0.07 8.61 12.60
CA GLU A 23 -1.01 7.53 12.32
C GLU A 23 -0.36 6.41 11.50
N ALA A 24 0.49 6.73 10.51
CA ALA A 24 1.22 5.72 9.76
C ALA A 24 2.17 4.91 10.64
N ALA A 25 2.82 5.53 11.63
CA ALA A 25 3.65 4.82 12.60
C ALA A 25 2.84 3.90 13.52
N GLU A 26 1.66 4.34 13.98
CA GLU A 26 0.73 3.50 14.75
C GLU A 26 0.19 2.33 13.92
N VAL A 27 -0.14 2.57 12.66
CA VAL A 27 -0.55 1.51 11.72
C VAL A 27 0.59 0.50 11.56
N ARG A 28 1.83 0.94 11.37
CA ARG A 28 3.01 0.04 11.30
C ARG A 28 3.20 -0.79 12.58
N ALA A 29 2.88 -0.24 13.75
CA ALA A 29 2.90 -0.97 15.01
C ALA A 29 1.80 -2.03 15.12
N SER A 30 0.71 -1.88 14.35
CA SER A 30 -0.43 -2.81 14.32
C SER A 30 -0.34 -3.86 13.20
N LYS A 31 0.83 -4.49 13.06
CA LYS A 31 1.07 -5.51 12.04
C LYS A 31 0.00 -6.62 12.07
N PRO A 32 -0.69 -6.91 10.95
CA PRO A 32 -1.64 -8.01 10.86
C PRO A 32 -0.95 -9.36 11.11
N ASN A 33 -1.64 -10.27 11.82
CA ASN A 33 -1.17 -11.64 11.96
C ASN A 33 -1.45 -12.42 10.67
N TRP A 34 -0.54 -12.32 9.69
CA TRP A 34 -0.65 -13.00 8.40
C TRP A 34 -0.85 -14.51 8.52
N GLY A 35 -0.26 -15.14 9.54
CA GLY A 35 -0.43 -16.57 9.79
C GLY A 35 -1.88 -16.95 10.13
N SER A 36 -2.64 -16.08 10.77
CA SER A 36 -4.07 -16.30 11.01
C SER A 36 -4.89 -16.24 9.73
N TYR A 37 -4.58 -15.31 8.81
CA TYR A 37 -5.24 -15.21 7.50
C TYR A 37 -4.91 -16.39 6.58
N LEU A 38 -3.69 -16.91 6.67
CA LEU A 38 -3.31 -18.14 5.97
C LEU A 38 -4.10 -19.34 6.49
N ARG A 39 -4.16 -19.53 7.82
CA ARG A 39 -4.91 -20.66 8.42
C ARG A 39 -6.41 -20.61 8.13
N SER A 40 -6.99 -19.41 8.00
CA SER A 40 -8.39 -19.23 7.61
C SER A 40 -8.63 -19.32 6.09
N SER A 41 -7.59 -19.60 5.30
CA SER A 41 -7.64 -19.62 3.82
C SER A 41 -8.12 -18.30 3.19
N MET A 42 -7.97 -17.17 3.90
CA MET A 42 -8.27 -15.84 3.36
C MET A 42 -7.18 -15.33 2.43
N ILE A 43 -5.95 -15.80 2.62
CA ILE A 43 -4.81 -15.54 1.74
C ILE A 43 -4.16 -16.87 1.34
N PRO A 44 -3.70 -17.02 0.10
CA PRO A 44 -2.99 -18.22 -0.32
C PRO A 44 -1.56 -18.25 0.26
N GLN A 45 -0.96 -19.44 0.28
CA GLN A 45 0.40 -19.66 0.81
C GLN A 45 1.46 -18.79 0.11
N GLU A 46 1.32 -18.61 -1.21
CA GLU A 46 2.22 -17.77 -2.02
C GLU A 46 2.25 -16.31 -1.55
N ASP A 47 1.08 -15.75 -1.24
CA ASP A 47 0.93 -14.37 -0.77
C ASP A 47 1.50 -14.22 0.65
N TYR A 48 1.25 -15.20 1.52
CA TYR A 48 1.84 -15.25 2.86
C TYR A 48 3.38 -15.30 2.81
N ASN A 49 3.93 -16.15 1.94
CA ASN A 49 5.38 -16.31 1.81
C ASN A 49 6.03 -15.00 1.34
N PHE A 50 5.44 -14.36 0.33
CA PHE A 50 5.94 -13.09 -0.19
C PHE A 50 5.91 -11.98 0.87
N ILE A 51 4.74 -11.73 1.49
CA ILE A 51 4.62 -10.61 2.45
C ILE A 51 5.53 -10.82 3.66
N SER A 52 5.63 -12.06 4.15
CA SER A 52 6.50 -12.37 5.28
C SER A 52 7.98 -12.17 4.93
N ALA A 53 8.42 -12.58 3.73
CA ALA A 53 9.79 -12.39 3.27
C ALA A 53 10.11 -10.90 3.08
N TYR A 54 9.20 -10.15 2.46
CA TYR A 54 9.38 -8.71 2.23
C TYR A 54 9.45 -7.91 3.53
N GLU A 55 8.60 -8.23 4.51
CA GLU A 55 8.63 -7.57 5.83
C GLU A 55 9.83 -7.99 6.70
N THR A 56 10.40 -9.18 6.47
CA THR A 56 11.59 -9.64 7.21
C THR A 56 12.87 -8.98 6.69
N ALA A 57 12.89 -8.57 5.41
CA ALA A 57 14.00 -7.86 4.79
C ALA A 57 14.26 -6.51 5.47
N LYS A 58 15.51 -6.29 5.90
CA LYS A 58 15.88 -5.14 6.75
C LYS A 58 16.43 -3.95 5.99
N ASN A 59 16.97 -4.19 4.80
CA ASN A 59 17.60 -3.19 3.95
C ASN A 59 17.04 -3.25 2.53
N LYS A 60 17.38 -2.22 1.74
CA LYS A 60 16.90 -2.08 0.36
C LYS A 60 17.35 -3.27 -0.49
N GLU A 61 18.58 -3.73 -0.33
CA GLU A 61 19.18 -4.81 -1.12
C GLU A 61 18.43 -6.14 -0.93
N GLU A 62 18.09 -6.49 0.31
CA GLU A 62 17.28 -7.67 0.63
C GLU A 62 15.86 -7.55 0.05
N ARG A 63 15.25 -6.36 0.12
CA ARG A 63 13.93 -6.10 -0.47
C ARG A 63 13.95 -6.22 -1.99
N ASP A 64 14.97 -5.68 -2.64
CA ASP A 64 15.18 -5.79 -4.08
C ASP A 64 15.35 -7.26 -4.49
N ALA A 65 16.09 -8.05 -3.71
CA ALA A 65 16.23 -9.49 -3.96
C ALA A 65 14.90 -10.24 -3.83
N VAL A 66 14.09 -9.94 -2.82
CA VAL A 66 12.75 -10.52 -2.66
C VAL A 66 11.85 -10.13 -3.83
N LEU A 67 11.85 -8.86 -4.23
CA LEU A 67 11.06 -8.37 -5.36
C LEU A 67 11.50 -9.06 -6.66
N ALA A 68 12.80 -9.06 -6.98
CA ALA A 68 13.33 -9.68 -8.20
C ALA A 68 13.03 -11.18 -8.30
N ALA A 69 13.12 -11.92 -7.18
CA ALA A 69 12.78 -13.33 -7.13
C ALA A 69 11.30 -13.62 -7.42
N ASN A 70 10.41 -12.64 -7.19
CA ASN A 70 8.96 -12.78 -7.29
C ASN A 70 8.33 -11.98 -8.45
N ASP A 71 9.10 -11.11 -9.11
CA ASP A 71 8.60 -10.20 -10.15
C ASP A 71 8.35 -10.88 -11.50
N SER A 72 9.11 -11.94 -11.83
CA SER A 72 8.97 -12.69 -13.10
C SER A 72 7.52 -13.12 -13.39
N ASN A 73 6.79 -13.54 -12.35
CA ASN A 73 5.40 -13.95 -12.41
C ASN A 73 4.41 -12.83 -12.02
N GLY A 74 4.89 -11.63 -11.66
CA GLY A 74 4.07 -10.54 -11.12
C GLY A 74 3.50 -10.85 -9.73
N GLN A 75 4.17 -11.73 -8.98
CA GLN A 75 3.67 -12.24 -7.69
C GLN A 75 3.62 -11.12 -6.64
N ALA A 76 4.57 -10.18 -6.66
CA ALA A 76 4.57 -9.03 -5.76
C ALA A 76 3.30 -8.18 -5.92
N ALA A 77 3.00 -7.74 -7.15
CA ALA A 77 1.80 -6.96 -7.44
C ALA A 77 0.52 -7.74 -7.11
N ARG A 78 0.46 -9.03 -7.49
CA ARG A 78 -0.69 -9.89 -7.19
C ARG A 78 -0.93 -10.04 -5.69
N THR A 79 0.14 -10.26 -4.92
CA THR A 79 0.06 -10.39 -3.46
C THR A 79 -0.52 -9.12 -2.85
N ILE A 80 0.02 -7.94 -3.19
CA ILE A 80 -0.46 -6.66 -2.65
C ILE A 80 -1.95 -6.45 -2.99
N VAL A 81 -2.36 -6.72 -4.24
CA VAL A 81 -3.76 -6.61 -4.65
C VAL A 81 -4.65 -7.58 -3.88
N ASN A 82 -4.24 -8.84 -3.73
CA ASN A 82 -5.00 -9.84 -2.99
C ASN A 82 -5.14 -9.47 -1.50
N LEU A 83 -4.07 -8.96 -0.87
CA LEU A 83 -4.11 -8.53 0.52
C LEU A 83 -5.03 -7.31 0.71
N ILE A 84 -5.06 -6.40 -0.25
CA ILE A 84 -5.94 -5.23 -0.20
C ILE A 84 -7.41 -5.62 -0.43
N THR A 85 -7.67 -6.58 -1.31
CA THR A 85 -9.05 -6.95 -1.72
C THR A 85 -9.69 -7.98 -0.79
N ASN A 86 -8.93 -8.99 -0.35
CA ASN A 86 -9.46 -10.13 0.40
C ASN A 86 -9.41 -9.94 1.92
N VAL A 87 -8.59 -9.03 2.43
CA VAL A 87 -8.45 -8.86 3.87
C VAL A 87 -9.55 -7.95 4.39
N ALA A 88 -10.49 -8.52 5.14
CA ALA A 88 -11.79 -7.91 5.43
C ALA A 88 -11.76 -6.65 6.32
N LYS A 89 -10.73 -6.44 7.16
CA LYS A 89 -10.69 -5.31 8.11
C LYS A 89 -9.99 -4.10 7.50
N ASP A 90 -10.60 -2.92 7.62
CA ASP A 90 -10.06 -1.67 7.09
C ASP A 90 -8.63 -1.40 7.60
N GLN A 91 -8.36 -1.66 8.88
CA GLN A 91 -7.03 -1.53 9.47
C GLN A 91 -5.95 -2.35 8.74
N ASN A 92 -6.26 -3.56 8.28
CA ASN A 92 -5.29 -4.37 7.55
C ASN A 92 -5.07 -3.82 6.14
N VAL A 93 -6.12 -3.32 5.50
CA VAL A 93 -6.01 -2.66 4.20
C VAL A 93 -5.10 -1.43 4.33
N ARG A 94 -5.31 -0.60 5.36
CA ARG A 94 -4.43 0.54 5.69
C ARG A 94 -2.98 0.10 5.88
N TYR A 95 -2.74 -0.99 6.61
CA TYR A 95 -1.39 -1.52 6.78
C TYR A 95 -0.74 -1.91 5.44
N VAL A 96 -1.45 -2.64 4.59
CA VAL A 96 -0.93 -3.06 3.28
C VAL A 96 -0.69 -1.86 2.36
N LEU A 97 -1.54 -0.84 2.42
CA LEU A 97 -1.34 0.42 1.70
C LEU A 97 -0.08 1.14 2.19
N THR A 98 0.19 1.17 3.50
CA THR A 98 1.44 1.71 4.04
C THR A 98 2.66 0.90 3.59
N VAL A 99 2.58 -0.43 3.52
CA VAL A 99 3.67 -1.27 2.99
C VAL A 99 3.93 -0.98 1.50
N LEU A 100 2.87 -0.79 0.71
CA LEU A 100 2.97 -0.41 -0.69
C LEU A 100 3.60 0.99 -0.84
N ASP A 101 3.17 1.95 -0.03
CA ASP A 101 3.70 3.31 -0.01
C ASP A 101 5.19 3.31 0.32
N ASP A 102 5.59 2.64 1.41
CA ASP A 102 6.99 2.48 1.80
C ASP A 102 7.84 1.80 0.70
N MET A 103 7.26 0.81 0.00
CA MET A 103 7.91 0.11 -1.13
C MET A 103 8.21 1.06 -2.30
N LEU A 104 7.26 1.92 -2.66
CA LEU A 104 7.38 2.85 -3.78
C LEU A 104 8.21 4.09 -3.44
N GLN A 105 8.15 4.56 -2.18
CA GLN A 105 8.99 5.66 -1.71
C GLN A 105 10.47 5.28 -1.65
N GLU A 106 10.78 4.03 -1.29
CA GLU A 106 12.15 3.53 -1.26
C GLU A 106 12.78 3.46 -2.67
N ASP A 107 11.98 3.11 -3.69
CA ASP A 107 12.41 3.16 -5.09
C ASP A 107 11.22 3.35 -6.04
N LYS A 108 11.15 4.54 -6.65
CA LYS A 108 10.05 4.92 -7.56
C LYS A 108 9.95 4.05 -8.80
N SER A 109 11.05 3.40 -9.22
CA SER A 109 11.04 2.52 -10.40
C SER A 109 10.21 1.25 -10.17
N ARG A 110 9.97 0.86 -8.92
CA ARG A 110 9.16 -0.32 -8.56
C ARG A 110 7.69 -0.20 -8.97
N VAL A 111 7.22 0.99 -9.34
CA VAL A 111 5.88 1.17 -9.94
C VAL A 111 5.72 0.33 -11.23
N GLU A 112 6.80 0.08 -11.96
CA GLU A 112 6.80 -0.74 -13.18
C GLU A 112 6.39 -2.20 -12.92
N ILE A 113 6.66 -2.74 -11.72
CA ILE A 113 6.21 -4.08 -11.30
C ILE A 113 4.68 -4.18 -11.40
N PHE A 114 3.99 -3.13 -10.91
CA PHE A 114 2.53 -3.06 -10.92
C PHE A 114 1.99 -2.80 -12.31
N HIS A 115 2.63 -1.92 -13.10
CA HIS A 115 2.25 -1.70 -14.50
C HIS A 115 2.39 -2.96 -15.36
N ASN A 116 3.49 -3.71 -15.20
CA ASN A 116 3.73 -4.95 -15.91
C ASN A 116 2.71 -6.03 -15.53
N ALA A 117 2.41 -6.17 -14.24
CA ALA A 117 1.39 -7.10 -13.76
C ALA A 117 -0.02 -6.74 -14.27
N ALA A 118 -0.39 -5.45 -14.23
CA ALA A 118 -1.67 -4.97 -14.71
C ALA A 118 -1.83 -5.18 -16.24
N ARG A 119 -0.77 -4.92 -17.01
CA ARG A 119 -0.71 -5.20 -18.45
C ARG A 119 -0.92 -6.68 -18.75
N LYS A 120 -0.29 -7.59 -17.98
CA LYS A 120 -0.50 -9.04 -18.10
C LYS A 120 -1.96 -9.44 -17.82
N GLN A 121 -2.62 -8.76 -16.88
CA GLN A 121 -4.01 -9.04 -16.49
C GLN A 121 -5.07 -8.27 -17.31
N LYS A 122 -4.66 -7.47 -18.32
CA LYS A 122 -5.54 -6.60 -19.13
C LYS A 122 -6.42 -5.67 -18.27
N ARG A 123 -5.93 -5.26 -17.11
CA ARG A 123 -6.61 -4.35 -16.19
C ARG A 123 -5.74 -3.12 -15.98
N THR A 124 -6.33 -1.99 -15.60
CA THR A 124 -5.55 -0.86 -15.09
C THR A 124 -5.23 -1.13 -13.62
N VAL A 125 -4.05 -0.70 -13.17
CA VAL A 125 -3.67 -0.73 -11.74
C VAL A 125 -4.81 -0.11 -10.89
N TRP A 126 -5.37 0.99 -11.40
CA TRP A 126 -6.52 1.71 -10.81
C TRP A 126 -7.79 0.89 -10.61
N SER A 127 -8.06 -0.11 -11.47
CA SER A 127 -9.25 -0.97 -11.33
C SER A 127 -9.24 -1.80 -10.04
N TRP A 128 -8.06 -2.08 -9.48
CA TRP A 128 -7.93 -2.75 -8.19
C TRP A 128 -8.21 -1.82 -7.00
N PHE A 129 -7.96 -0.52 -7.17
CA PHE A 129 -8.18 0.48 -6.13
C PHE A 129 -9.60 1.06 -6.12
N LEU A 130 -10.31 1.04 -7.26
CA LEU A 130 -11.69 1.55 -7.37
C LEU A 130 -12.69 0.88 -6.41
N GLY A 131 -12.53 -0.42 -6.12
CA GLY A 131 -13.39 -1.12 -5.15
C GLY A 131 -13.12 -0.73 -3.69
N ILE A 132 -11.92 -0.24 -3.40
CA ILE A 132 -11.51 0.23 -2.08
C ILE A 132 -12.09 1.63 -1.82
N LEU A 133 -12.13 2.49 -2.84
CA LEU A 133 -12.69 3.84 -2.77
C LEU A 133 -14.20 3.87 -2.44
N GLN A 134 -14.90 2.73 -2.53
CA GLN A 134 -16.28 2.60 -2.09
C GLN A 134 -16.42 2.31 -0.58
N ARG A 135 -15.33 1.97 0.12
CA ARG A 135 -15.33 1.77 1.57
C ARG A 135 -15.24 3.15 2.23
N GLN A 136 -16.23 3.51 3.05
CA GLN A 136 -16.30 4.77 3.80
C GLN A 136 -15.27 4.83 4.93
N ASP A 137 -13.99 4.78 4.61
CA ASP A 137 -12.90 4.99 5.55
C ASP A 137 -12.10 6.22 5.11
N ASN A 138 -12.28 7.34 5.82
CA ASN A 138 -11.63 8.62 5.53
C ASN A 138 -10.10 8.54 5.49
N PHE A 139 -9.48 7.60 6.22
CA PHE A 139 -8.03 7.43 6.18
C PHE A 139 -7.59 6.76 4.87
N ILE A 140 -8.30 5.73 4.43
CA ILE A 140 -8.04 5.04 3.16
C ILE A 140 -8.24 6.00 1.98
N VAL A 141 -9.29 6.82 2.02
CA VAL A 141 -9.55 7.87 1.02
C VAL A 141 -8.42 8.90 0.99
N ASN A 142 -7.95 9.36 2.16
CA ASN A 142 -6.85 10.33 2.22
C ASN A 142 -5.52 9.75 1.72
N GLN A 143 -5.20 8.49 2.06
CA GLN A 143 -3.94 7.85 1.66
C GLN A 143 -3.90 7.56 0.14
N VAL A 144 -5.04 7.22 -0.47
CA VAL A 144 -5.15 7.01 -1.93
C VAL A 144 -5.18 8.34 -2.69
N CYS A 145 -5.86 9.38 -2.18
CA CYS A 145 -5.92 10.70 -2.83
C CYS A 145 -4.59 11.47 -2.78
N LEU A 146 -3.78 11.31 -1.72
CA LEU A 146 -2.49 12.02 -1.61
C LEU A 146 -1.50 11.62 -2.72
N HIS A 147 -1.63 10.41 -3.27
CA HIS A 147 -0.80 9.90 -4.38
C HIS A 147 -1.35 10.24 -5.78
N SER A 148 -2.46 10.98 -5.88
CA SER A 148 -3.03 11.44 -7.16
C SER A 148 -2.60 12.87 -7.54
N LEU A 149 -1.60 13.44 -6.84
CA LEU A 149 -0.93 14.72 -7.13
C LEU A 149 0.59 14.49 -7.22
#